data_AF-A0A212CW03-F1
#
_entry.id   AF-A0A212CW03-F1
#
_cell.length_a   1.000
_cell.length_b   1.000
_cell.length_c   1.000
_cell.angle_alpha   90.00
_cell.angle_beta   90.00
_cell.angle_gamma   90.00
#
_symmetry.space_group_name_H-M   'P 1'
#
loop_
_entity.id
_entity.type
_entity.pdbx_description
1 polymer ?
#
loop_
_entity_poly.entity_id
_entity_poly.type
_entity_poly.pdbx_seq_one_letter_code
_entity_poly.pdbx_strand_id
1 'polypeptide(L)'
;MQYTVKLQQELQKLKVDVQNLDLLSPAARRDLEALQSSGLEDIHYPGFLVEIQKPVVNSDLEKLAQELEGLSQTQGNATLGQKLQEEARGLQHLHQEKVLPQQNLVSEIIGVLDRVTYLKGELPTRATHILRNESECFLMREMSYFSQYTAWVREEVTQRIATCQPLSGALDNGRVILCDMVADPWNAFWFCLGWCTFFLIPSIVFAVKTSKYFRPIRKRLSSTSSEETQLFHIPRVTSLKL
;
A
#
# COMPACT_ATOMS: atom_id res chain seq x y z
N MET A 1 -8.53 22.37 1.76
CA MET A 1 -9.59 21.96 2.71
C MET A 1 -10.27 20.66 2.29
N GLN A 2 -10.79 20.49 1.05
CA GLN A 2 -11.45 19.23 0.66
C GLN A 2 -10.54 17.99 0.65
N TYR A 3 -9.26 18.17 0.28
CA TYR A 3 -8.29 17.06 0.14
C TYR A 3 -7.81 16.49 1.49
N THR A 4 -7.67 17.32 2.52
CA THR A 4 -7.25 16.89 3.86
C THR A 4 -8.31 16.04 4.55
N VAL A 5 -9.58 16.43 4.45
CA VAL A 5 -10.71 15.66 5.02
C VAL A 5 -10.83 14.29 4.36
N LYS A 6 -10.70 14.22 3.04
CA LYS A 6 -10.80 12.96 2.27
C LYS A 6 -9.69 11.98 2.65
N LEU A 7 -8.48 12.48 2.86
CA LEU A 7 -7.31 11.68 3.19
C LEU A 7 -7.35 11.20 4.66
N GLN A 8 -7.92 12.00 5.57
CA GLN A 8 -8.23 11.58 6.94
C GLN A 8 -9.30 10.47 6.98
N GLN A 9 -10.30 10.54 6.11
CA GLN A 9 -11.34 9.51 5.97
C GLN A 9 -10.79 8.18 5.43
N GLU A 10 -9.89 8.23 4.45
CA GLU A 10 -9.22 7.03 3.94
C GLU A 10 -8.28 6.42 4.99
N LEU A 11 -7.71 7.24 5.88
CA LEU A 11 -6.91 6.76 7.00
C LEU A 11 -7.72 5.97 8.03
N GLN A 12 -8.91 6.45 8.39
CA GLN A 12 -9.81 5.75 9.31
C GLN A 12 -10.27 4.39 8.77
N LYS A 13 -10.24 4.22 7.44
CA LYS A 13 -10.54 2.95 6.77
C LYS A 13 -9.33 2.04 6.61
N LEU A 14 -8.11 2.56 6.82
CA LEU A 14 -6.89 1.79 6.68
C LEU A 14 -6.78 0.79 7.85
N LYS A 15 -7.07 -0.49 7.57
CA LYS A 15 -6.66 -1.58 8.45
C LYS A 15 -5.16 -1.76 8.29
N VAL A 16 -4.39 -1.26 9.25
CA VAL A 16 -2.94 -1.48 9.29
C VAL A 16 -2.71 -2.94 9.64
N ASP A 17 -2.31 -3.72 8.63
CA ASP A 17 -1.84 -5.08 8.83
C ASP A 17 -0.41 -5.00 9.38
N VAL A 18 -0.24 -5.40 10.64
CA VAL A 18 1.01 -5.26 11.40
C VAL A 18 2.11 -6.20 10.89
N GLN A 19 1.79 -7.06 9.91
CA GLN A 19 2.74 -8.01 9.34
C GLN A 19 3.85 -7.35 8.50
N ASN A 20 3.64 -6.13 7.96
CA ASN A 20 4.55 -5.52 6.97
C ASN A 20 5.02 -4.08 7.32
N LEU A 21 4.80 -3.57 8.53
CA LEU A 21 5.41 -2.30 8.95
C LEU A 21 6.76 -2.57 9.63
N ASP A 22 7.80 -1.88 9.15
CA ASP A 22 9.13 -1.85 9.78
C ASP A 22 9.12 -0.91 11.01
N LEU A 23 8.23 -1.22 11.97
CA LEU A 23 8.08 -0.54 13.26
C LEU A 23 9.06 -1.07 14.31
N LEU A 24 9.48 -2.31 14.12
CA LEU A 24 10.27 -3.04 15.09
C LEU A 24 11.73 -2.69 14.89
N SER A 25 12.37 -2.20 15.96
CA SER A 25 13.82 -2.05 15.95
C SER A 25 14.47 -3.42 15.66
N PRO A 26 15.69 -3.45 15.07
CA PRO A 26 16.37 -4.70 14.78
C PRO A 26 16.63 -5.60 16.01
N ALA A 27 16.58 -5.02 17.21
CA ALA A 27 16.64 -5.77 18.47
C ALA A 27 15.28 -6.42 18.77
N ALA A 28 14.20 -5.64 18.78
CA ALA A 28 12.86 -6.14 19.05
C ALA A 28 12.41 -7.22 18.05
N ARG A 29 12.80 -7.09 16.78
CA ARG A 29 12.54 -8.10 15.75
C ARG A 29 13.29 -9.41 16.01
N ARG A 30 14.57 -9.34 16.40
CA ARG A 30 15.35 -10.52 16.79
C ARG A 30 14.76 -11.20 18.02
N ASP A 31 14.30 -10.44 19.00
CA ASP A 31 13.68 -10.99 20.21
C ASP A 31 12.34 -11.67 19.91
N LEU A 32 11.52 -11.09 19.03
CA LEU A 32 10.27 -11.71 18.57
C LEU A 32 10.49 -12.95 17.71
N GLU A 33 11.48 -12.94 16.81
CA GLU A 33 11.86 -14.12 16.01
C GLU A 33 12.42 -15.22 16.93
N ALA A 34 13.22 -14.87 17.93
CA ALA A 34 13.68 -15.79 18.96
C ALA A 34 12.49 -16.38 19.76
N LEU A 35 11.52 -15.55 20.15
CA LEU A 35 10.31 -15.99 20.84
C LEU A 35 9.45 -16.91 19.97
N GLN A 36 9.26 -16.58 18.70
CA GLN A 36 8.53 -17.43 17.75
C GLN A 36 9.23 -18.78 17.57
N SER A 37 10.56 -18.78 17.41
CA SER A 37 11.36 -19.99 17.26
C SER A 37 11.51 -20.82 18.54
N SER A 38 11.13 -20.27 19.70
CA SER A 38 11.22 -20.98 20.99
C SER A 38 10.17 -22.08 21.16
N GLY A 39 9.24 -22.25 20.21
CA GLY A 39 8.18 -23.27 20.27
C GLY A 39 7.11 -22.98 21.32
N LEU A 40 7.09 -21.76 21.87
CA LEU A 40 6.16 -21.33 22.91
C LEU A 40 4.69 -21.36 22.43
N GLU A 41 4.46 -21.24 21.12
CA GLU A 41 3.13 -21.32 20.52
C GLU A 41 2.59 -22.76 20.47
N ASP A 42 3.46 -23.75 20.34
CA ASP A 42 3.10 -25.18 20.27
C ASP A 42 2.76 -25.78 21.64
N ILE A 43 3.01 -25.04 22.73
CA ILE A 43 2.70 -25.50 24.08
C ILE A 43 1.19 -25.36 24.32
N HIS A 44 0.53 -26.50 24.56
CA HIS A 44 -0.89 -26.55 24.90
C HIS A 44 -1.12 -26.15 26.37
N TYR A 45 -1.00 -24.86 26.67
CA TYR A 45 -1.19 -24.27 28.00
C TYR A 45 -2.49 -24.65 28.71
N PRO A 46 -3.66 -24.77 28.05
CA PRO A 46 -4.89 -25.16 28.72
C PRO A 46 -4.82 -26.59 29.29
N GLY A 47 -4.23 -27.53 28.57
CA GLY A 47 -4.05 -28.90 29.08
C GLY A 47 -3.04 -28.99 30.21
N PHE A 48 -1.97 -28.19 30.15
CA PHE A 48 -1.00 -28.10 31.24
C PHE A 48 -1.62 -27.49 32.51
N LEU A 49 -2.49 -26.49 32.38
CA LEU A 49 -3.26 -25.92 33.50
C LEU A 49 -4.15 -26.96 34.18
N VAL A 50 -4.85 -27.76 33.39
CA VAL A 50 -5.74 -28.82 33.92
C VAL A 50 -4.94 -29.88 34.67
N GLU A 51 -3.75 -30.23 34.17
CA GLU A 51 -2.90 -31.22 34.83
C GLU A 51 -2.30 -30.69 36.14
N ILE A 52 -1.89 -29.42 36.14
CA ILE A 52 -1.30 -28.76 37.32
C ILE A 52 -2.35 -28.48 38.41
N GLN A 53 -3.61 -28.29 38.05
CA GLN A 53 -4.69 -28.13 39.03
C GLN A 53 -5.06 -29.43 39.76
N LYS A 54 -4.55 -30.59 39.34
CA LYS A 54 -4.80 -31.84 40.04
C LYS A 54 -4.05 -31.85 41.38
N PRO A 55 -4.70 -32.34 42.47
CA PRO A 55 -4.03 -32.42 43.76
C PRO A 55 -2.81 -33.33 43.66
N VAL A 56 -1.66 -32.85 44.17
CA VAL A 56 -0.36 -33.56 44.16
C VAL A 56 -0.48 -34.93 44.82
N VAL A 57 -1.37 -35.07 45.80
CA VAL A 57 -1.73 -36.36 46.40
C VAL A 57 -3.25 -36.47 46.51
N ASN A 58 -3.79 -37.64 46.14
CA ASN A 58 -5.23 -37.93 46.15
C ASN A 58 -5.84 -38.08 47.56
N SER A 59 -5.01 -38.14 48.60
CA SER A 59 -5.42 -38.37 49.98
C SER A 59 -4.75 -37.34 50.87
N ASP A 60 -5.49 -36.86 51.86
CA ASP A 60 -5.01 -35.88 52.83
C ASP A 60 -4.01 -36.55 53.78
N LEU A 61 -2.72 -36.51 53.44
CA LEU A 61 -1.64 -37.17 54.21
C LEU A 61 -1.65 -36.76 55.67
N GLU A 62 -2.02 -35.52 55.95
CA GLU A 62 -2.05 -34.97 57.30
C GLU A 62 -3.18 -35.60 58.12
N LYS A 63 -4.35 -35.78 57.51
CA LYS A 63 -5.47 -36.51 58.11
C LYS A 63 -5.13 -37.99 58.33
N LEU A 64 -4.47 -38.63 57.36
CA LEU A 64 -4.02 -40.01 57.49
C LEU A 64 -3.00 -40.18 58.61
N ALA A 65 -2.06 -39.24 58.76
CA ALA A 65 -1.09 -39.24 59.85
C ALA A 65 -1.77 -39.05 61.21
N GLN A 66 -2.77 -38.16 61.31
CA GLN A 66 -3.56 -37.98 62.55
C GLN A 66 -4.38 -39.22 62.92
N GLU A 67 -4.97 -39.90 61.94
CA GLU A 67 -5.70 -41.15 62.16
C GLU A 67 -4.76 -42.27 62.64
N LEU A 68 -3.58 -42.40 62.04
CA LEU A 68 -2.54 -43.35 62.45
C LEU A 68 -2.03 -43.07 63.88
N GLU A 69 -1.85 -41.80 64.23
CA GLU A 69 -1.43 -41.40 65.57
C GLU A 69 -2.52 -41.66 66.62
N GLY A 70 -3.79 -41.38 66.31
CA GLY A 70 -4.92 -41.73 67.18
C GLY A 70 -5.10 -43.24 67.37
N LEU A 71 -4.88 -44.03 66.30
CA LEU A 71 -4.88 -45.49 66.37
C LEU A 71 -3.70 -46.03 67.19
N SER A 72 -2.54 -45.37 67.14
CA SER A 72 -1.38 -45.76 67.97
C SER A 72 -1.65 -45.66 69.47
N GLN A 73 -2.44 -44.66 69.89
CA GLN A 73 -2.76 -44.38 71.30
C GLN A 73 -3.84 -45.31 71.86
N THR A 74 -4.68 -45.87 70.99
CA THR A 74 -5.79 -46.77 71.36
C THR A 74 -5.43 -48.25 71.27
N GLN A 75 -4.29 -48.59 70.68
CA GLN A 75 -3.86 -49.97 70.46
C GLN A 75 -3.26 -50.60 71.73
N GLY A 76 -3.75 -51.79 72.12
CA GLY A 76 -3.24 -52.51 73.30
C GLY A 76 -1.85 -53.16 73.13
N ASN A 77 -1.30 -53.18 71.91
CA ASN A 77 0.02 -53.74 71.62
C ASN A 77 1.05 -52.61 71.42
N ALA A 78 1.96 -52.46 72.39
CA ALA A 78 2.96 -51.39 72.40
C ALA A 78 3.87 -51.38 71.16
N THR A 79 4.20 -52.55 70.59
CA THR A 79 5.05 -52.63 69.38
C THR A 79 4.32 -52.18 68.12
N LEU A 80 3.01 -52.42 68.06
CA LEU A 80 2.17 -51.99 66.94
C LEU A 80 1.86 -50.49 67.03
N GLY A 81 1.64 -49.97 68.24
CA GLY A 81 1.52 -48.53 68.51
C GLY A 81 2.77 -47.76 68.08
N GLN A 82 3.97 -48.26 68.43
CA GLN A 82 5.22 -47.65 67.99
C GLN A 82 5.38 -47.61 66.47
N LYS A 83 5.09 -48.72 65.77
CA LYS A 83 5.16 -48.75 64.30
C LYS A 83 4.19 -47.77 63.64
N LEU A 84 2.94 -47.70 64.14
CA LEU A 84 1.94 -46.78 63.62
C LEU A 84 2.36 -45.32 63.82
N GLN A 85 2.99 -45.02 64.96
CA GLN A 85 3.49 -43.68 65.24
C GLN A 85 4.73 -43.32 64.40
N GLU A 86 5.59 -44.30 64.11
CA GLU A 86 6.75 -44.13 63.23
C GLU A 86 6.29 -43.86 61.78
N GLU A 87 5.27 -44.57 61.31
CA GLU A 87 4.66 -44.36 59.98
C GLU A 87 3.92 -43.02 59.89
N ALA A 88 3.19 -42.63 60.93
CA ALA A 88 2.53 -41.31 61.00
C ALA A 88 3.55 -40.17 60.91
N ARG A 89 4.70 -40.30 61.60
CA ARG A 89 5.81 -39.33 61.51
C ARG A 89 6.47 -39.35 60.14
N GLY A 90 6.64 -40.53 59.53
CA GLY A 90 7.13 -40.66 58.15
C GLY A 90 6.23 -39.94 57.14
N LEU A 91 4.91 -40.07 57.28
CA LEU A 91 3.92 -39.37 56.45
C LEU A 91 3.94 -37.85 56.66
N GLN A 92 4.05 -37.38 57.91
CA GLN A 92 4.20 -35.95 58.20
C GLN A 92 5.48 -35.39 57.60
N HIS A 93 6.60 -36.11 57.73
CA HIS A 93 7.87 -35.71 57.14
C HIS A 93 7.78 -35.66 55.61
N LEU A 94 7.19 -36.66 54.96
CA LEU A 94 6.98 -36.69 53.52
C LEU A 94 6.08 -35.54 53.04
N HIS A 95 5.03 -35.22 53.81
CA HIS A 95 4.16 -34.09 53.53
C HIS A 95 4.92 -32.75 53.58
N GLN A 96 5.73 -32.54 54.63
CA GLN A 96 6.52 -31.33 54.84
C GLN A 96 7.64 -31.17 53.80
N GLU A 97 8.35 -32.25 53.48
CA GLU A 97 9.56 -32.21 52.65
C GLU A 97 9.26 -32.26 51.15
N LYS A 98 8.17 -32.94 50.74
CA LYS A 98 7.86 -33.16 49.31
C LYS A 98 6.57 -32.50 48.87
N VAL A 99 5.48 -32.72 49.60
CA VAL A 99 4.14 -32.30 49.14
C VAL A 99 3.96 -30.79 49.22
N LEU A 100 4.36 -30.17 50.33
CA LEU A 100 4.28 -28.72 50.54
C LEU A 100 5.11 -27.91 49.51
N PRO A 101 6.40 -28.22 49.29
CA PRO A 101 7.20 -27.53 48.28
C PRO A 101 6.65 -27.70 46.86
N GLN A 102 6.13 -28.88 46.54
CA GLN A 102 5.56 -29.16 45.22
C GLN A 102 4.25 -28.40 44.98
N GLN A 103 3.38 -28.28 46.01
CA GLN A 103 2.19 -27.44 45.94
C GLN A 103 2.52 -25.95 45.77
N ASN A 104 3.54 -25.46 46.49
CA ASN A 104 4.01 -24.08 46.34
C ASN A 104 4.53 -23.83 44.92
N LEU A 105 5.34 -24.74 44.37
CA LEU A 105 5.83 -24.64 42.99
C LEU A 105 4.69 -24.62 41.97
N VAL A 106 3.69 -25.48 42.16
CA VAL A 106 2.46 -25.52 41.34
C VAL A 106 1.72 -24.19 41.39
N SER A 107 1.54 -23.61 42.57
CA SER A 107 0.87 -22.30 42.73
C SER A 107 1.64 -21.17 42.04
N GLU A 108 2.98 -21.21 42.09
CA GLU A 108 3.84 -20.23 41.43
C GLU A 108 3.73 -20.36 39.91
N ILE A 109 3.74 -21.59 39.39
CA ILE A 109 3.55 -21.87 37.96
C ILE A 109 2.18 -21.40 37.48
N ILE A 110 1.10 -21.66 38.23
CA ILE A 110 -0.24 -21.15 37.90
C ILE A 110 -0.23 -19.62 37.82
N GLY A 111 0.40 -18.95 38.80
CA GLY A 111 0.50 -17.48 38.81
C GLY A 111 1.34 -16.91 37.67
N VAL A 112 2.41 -17.59 37.25
CA VAL A 112 3.18 -17.20 36.06
C VAL A 112 2.35 -17.41 34.80
N LEU A 113 1.64 -18.53 34.69
CA LEU A 113 0.86 -18.86 33.51
C LEU A 113 -0.36 -17.93 33.33
N ASP A 114 -1.00 -17.51 34.42
CA ASP A 114 -2.06 -16.51 34.39
C ASP A 114 -1.55 -15.16 33.85
N ARG A 115 -0.36 -14.73 34.31
CA ARG A 115 0.30 -13.52 33.80
C ARG A 115 0.66 -13.62 32.32
N VAL A 116 1.16 -14.76 31.86
CA VAL A 116 1.45 -15.00 30.44
C VAL A 116 0.17 -14.96 29.60
N THR A 117 -0.92 -15.54 30.11
CA THR A 117 -2.21 -15.58 29.41
C THR A 117 -2.82 -14.17 29.33
N TYR A 118 -2.75 -13.40 30.41
CA TYR A 118 -3.13 -11.99 30.44
C TYR A 118 -2.31 -11.15 29.45
N LEU A 119 -0.99 -11.31 29.44
CA LEU A 119 -0.10 -10.63 28.50
C LEU A 119 -0.42 -11.00 27.05
N LYS A 120 -0.71 -12.27 26.75
CA LYS A 120 -1.07 -12.72 25.40
C LYS A 120 -2.38 -12.11 24.90
N GLY A 121 -3.33 -11.83 25.78
CA GLY A 121 -4.59 -11.14 25.45
C GLY A 121 -4.42 -9.62 25.26
N GLU A 122 -3.60 -8.99 26.09
CA GLU A 122 -3.47 -7.52 26.16
C GLU A 122 -2.40 -6.93 25.22
N LEU A 123 -1.36 -7.69 24.85
CA LEU A 123 -0.32 -7.24 23.91
C LEU A 123 -0.89 -6.77 22.55
N PRO A 124 -1.75 -7.54 21.85
CA PRO A 124 -2.21 -7.15 20.52
C PRO A 124 -3.13 -5.93 20.55
N THR A 125 -3.98 -5.79 21.58
CA THR A 125 -4.86 -4.61 21.74
C THR A 125 -4.06 -3.35 22.05
N ARG A 126 -3.06 -3.45 22.93
CA ARG A 126 -2.24 -2.29 23.30
C ARG A 126 -1.29 -1.86 22.19
N ALA A 127 -0.68 -2.80 21.48
CA ALA A 127 0.18 -2.52 20.33
C ALA A 127 -0.59 -1.85 19.19
N THR A 128 -1.79 -2.35 18.86
CA THR A 128 -2.64 -1.75 17.82
C THR A 128 -3.12 -0.35 18.21
N HIS A 129 -3.46 -0.12 19.47
CA HIS A 129 -3.84 1.20 19.96
C HIS A 129 -2.68 2.21 19.89
N ILE A 130 -1.48 1.83 20.34
CA ILE A 130 -0.28 2.69 20.29
C ILE A 130 0.04 3.04 18.83
N LEU A 131 0.06 2.05 17.95
CA LEU A 131 0.35 2.25 16.54
C LEU A 131 -0.64 3.20 15.86
N ARG A 132 -1.94 3.03 16.15
CA ARG A 132 -2.98 3.91 15.61
C ARG A 132 -2.76 5.35 16.06
N ASN A 133 -2.52 5.57 17.34
CA ASN A 133 -2.32 6.91 17.90
C ASN A 133 -1.08 7.61 17.31
N GLU A 134 0.04 6.89 17.21
CA GLU A 134 1.28 7.45 16.64
C GLU A 134 1.10 7.80 15.16
N SER A 135 0.44 6.93 14.40
CA SER A 135 0.15 7.16 12.99
C SER A 135 -0.77 8.37 12.75
N GLU A 136 -1.83 8.52 13.58
CA GLU A 136 -2.74 9.66 13.50
C GLU A 136 -2.02 10.98 13.83
N CYS A 137 -1.14 10.98 14.84
CA CYS A 137 -0.33 12.14 15.22
C CYS A 137 0.62 12.56 14.09
N PHE A 138 1.38 11.60 13.52
CA PHE A 138 2.30 11.85 12.42
C PHE A 138 1.59 12.47 11.22
N LEU A 139 0.45 11.90 10.82
CA LEU A 139 -0.31 12.40 9.67
C LEU A 139 -0.98 13.75 9.90
N MET A 140 -1.50 14.00 11.10
CA MET A 140 -2.03 15.34 11.43
C MET A 140 -0.93 16.40 11.35
N ARG A 141 0.27 16.09 11.86
CA ARG A 141 1.42 16.97 11.78
C ARG A 141 1.83 17.24 10.32
N GLU A 142 2.01 16.20 9.52
CA GLU A 142 2.35 16.34 8.09
C GLU A 142 1.28 17.12 7.32
N MET A 143 0.00 16.77 7.49
CA MET A 143 -1.11 17.52 6.85
C MET A 143 -1.13 18.99 7.24
N SER A 144 -0.82 19.31 8.50
CA SER A 144 -0.74 20.68 8.96
C SER A 144 0.36 21.44 8.21
N TYR A 145 1.53 20.84 8.01
CA TYR A 145 2.60 21.45 7.20
C TYR A 145 2.19 21.63 5.73
N PHE A 146 1.60 20.60 5.11
CA PHE A 146 1.11 20.69 3.74
C PHE A 146 0.03 21.76 3.57
N SER A 147 -0.90 21.87 4.51
CA SER A 147 -1.94 22.89 4.49
C SER A 147 -1.35 24.30 4.60
N GLN A 148 -0.40 24.51 5.51
CA GLN A 148 0.28 25.78 5.67
C GLN A 148 1.09 26.16 4.41
N TYR A 149 1.84 25.20 3.85
CA TYR A 149 2.60 25.43 2.63
C TYR A 149 1.69 25.75 1.44
N THR A 150 0.63 24.98 1.23
CA THR A 150 -0.31 25.23 0.12
C THR A 150 -1.09 26.53 0.29
N ALA A 151 -1.41 26.93 1.52
CA ALA A 151 -1.98 28.23 1.82
C ALA A 151 -0.99 29.36 1.50
N TRP A 152 0.27 29.22 1.93
CA TRP A 152 1.33 30.17 1.61
C TRP A 152 1.57 30.27 0.09
N VAL A 153 1.68 29.15 -0.62
CA VAL A 153 1.82 29.12 -2.09
C VAL A 153 0.64 29.83 -2.74
N ARG A 154 -0.59 29.58 -2.27
CA ARG A 154 -1.77 30.27 -2.79
C ARG A 154 -1.68 31.77 -2.59
N GLU A 155 -1.29 32.23 -1.40
CA GLU A 155 -1.14 33.65 -1.09
C GLU A 155 -0.05 34.30 -1.96
N GLU A 156 1.12 33.67 -2.07
CA GLU A 156 2.25 34.20 -2.85
C GLU A 156 1.93 34.24 -4.35
N VAL A 157 1.28 33.20 -4.88
CA VAL A 157 0.83 33.15 -6.28
C VAL A 157 -0.25 34.20 -6.54
N THR A 158 -1.23 34.37 -5.64
CA THR A 158 -2.34 35.31 -5.85
C THR A 158 -1.93 36.76 -5.64
N GLN A 159 -1.10 37.06 -4.64
CA GLN A 159 -0.72 38.42 -4.30
C GLN A 159 0.51 38.94 -5.07
N ARG A 160 1.49 38.09 -5.40
CA ARG A 160 2.73 38.55 -6.07
C ARG A 160 2.81 38.22 -7.56
N ILE A 161 2.20 37.12 -7.99
CA ILE A 161 2.31 36.63 -9.37
C ILE A 161 1.05 36.98 -10.18
N ALA A 162 -0.14 36.80 -9.60
CA ALA A 162 -1.42 37.06 -10.26
C ALA A 162 -1.84 38.54 -10.25
N THR A 163 -1.19 39.39 -9.44
CA THR A 163 -1.28 40.86 -9.56
C THR A 163 -0.72 41.36 -10.88
N CYS A 164 0.08 40.56 -11.59
CA CYS A 164 0.38 40.76 -13.00
C CYS A 164 -0.71 40.13 -13.88
N GLN A 165 -1.80 40.87 -14.09
CA GLN A 165 -2.81 40.70 -15.16
C GLN A 165 -2.29 40.10 -16.50
N PRO A 166 -1.06 40.39 -16.99
CA PRO A 166 -0.54 39.76 -18.20
C PRO A 166 -0.32 38.24 -18.12
N LEU A 167 -0.09 37.62 -16.96
CA LEU A 167 0.23 36.18 -16.89
C LEU A 167 -1.02 35.30 -17.04
N SER A 168 -2.13 35.67 -16.40
CA SER A 168 -3.43 35.02 -16.62
C SER A 168 -3.89 35.21 -18.06
N GLY A 169 -3.72 36.42 -18.61
CA GLY A 169 -3.99 36.71 -20.02
C GLY A 169 -3.12 35.89 -20.98
N ALA A 170 -1.82 35.72 -20.70
CA ALA A 170 -0.92 34.94 -21.56
C ALA A 170 -1.24 33.43 -21.55
N LEU A 171 -1.64 32.88 -20.41
CA LEU A 171 -2.03 31.46 -20.31
C LEU A 171 -3.36 31.18 -21.02
N ASP A 172 -4.37 32.04 -20.84
CA ASP A 172 -5.64 31.89 -21.56
C ASP A 172 -5.48 32.14 -23.06
N ASN A 173 -4.73 33.18 -23.46
CA ASN A 173 -4.42 33.44 -24.87
C ASN A 173 -3.61 32.30 -25.49
N GLY A 174 -2.63 31.73 -24.77
CA GLY A 174 -1.83 30.61 -25.24
C GLY A 174 -2.66 29.35 -25.48
N ARG A 175 -3.64 29.07 -24.60
CA ARG A 175 -4.55 27.94 -24.76
C ARG A 175 -5.48 28.12 -25.97
N VAL A 176 -6.02 29.32 -26.18
CA VAL A 176 -6.87 29.63 -27.34
C VAL A 176 -6.07 29.55 -28.64
N ILE A 177 -4.85 30.10 -28.68
CA ILE A 177 -3.99 30.05 -29.88
C ILE A 177 -3.61 28.61 -30.24
N LEU A 178 -3.26 27.77 -29.26
CA LEU A 178 -2.89 26.37 -29.52
C LEU A 178 -4.09 25.53 -29.99
N CYS A 179 -5.29 25.76 -29.45
CA CYS A 179 -6.48 25.03 -29.86
C CYS A 179 -7.01 25.50 -31.21
N ASP A 180 -7.33 26.79 -31.37
CA ASP A 180 -8.00 27.32 -32.59
C ASP A 180 -7.05 27.47 -33.78
N MET A 181 -5.76 27.79 -33.52
CA MET A 181 -4.83 28.15 -34.58
C MET A 181 -3.89 27.01 -34.97
N VAL A 182 -3.75 25.99 -34.13
CA VAL A 182 -2.85 24.85 -34.38
C VAL A 182 -3.60 23.53 -34.45
N ALA A 183 -4.41 23.19 -33.44
CA ALA A 183 -5.11 21.90 -33.40
C ALA A 183 -6.26 21.82 -34.41
N ASP A 184 -7.07 22.87 -34.54
CA ASP A 184 -8.21 22.90 -35.46
C ASP A 184 -7.79 22.88 -36.95
N PRO A 185 -6.79 23.67 -37.40
CA PRO A 185 -6.32 23.62 -38.79
C PRO A 185 -5.58 22.32 -39.12
N TRP A 186 -5.07 21.60 -38.12
CA TRP A 186 -4.41 20.32 -38.31
C TRP A 186 -5.33 19.31 -38.98
N ASN A 187 -6.61 19.29 -38.60
CA ASN A 187 -7.62 18.43 -39.22
C ASN A 187 -7.89 18.82 -40.68
N ALA A 188 -7.93 20.12 -41.00
CA ALA A 188 -8.13 20.61 -42.36
C ALA A 188 -6.90 20.37 -43.27
N PHE A 189 -5.68 20.46 -42.72
CA PHE A 189 -4.45 20.19 -43.44
C PHE A 189 -4.38 18.74 -43.94
N TRP A 190 -4.64 17.77 -43.07
CA TRP A 190 -4.64 16.36 -43.46
C TRP A 190 -5.75 16.02 -44.45
N PHE A 191 -6.91 16.66 -44.33
CA PHE A 191 -8.01 16.51 -45.28
C PHE A 191 -7.62 17.00 -46.69
N CYS A 192 -7.04 18.20 -46.80
CA CYS A 192 -6.55 18.74 -48.07
C CYS A 192 -5.42 17.88 -48.67
N LEU A 193 -4.46 17.42 -47.87
CA LEU A 193 -3.36 16.58 -48.35
C LEU A 193 -3.87 15.24 -48.90
N GLY A 194 -4.82 14.61 -48.21
CA GLY A 194 -5.46 13.38 -48.68
C GLY A 194 -6.20 13.57 -50.00
N TRP A 195 -6.99 14.64 -50.12
CA TRP A 195 -7.76 14.93 -51.34
C TRP A 195 -6.88 15.29 -52.54
N CYS A 196 -5.85 16.12 -52.34
CA CYS A 196 -4.86 16.43 -53.37
C CYS A 196 -4.16 15.17 -53.88
N THR A 197 -3.79 14.26 -52.98
CA THR A 197 -3.15 12.99 -53.33
C THR A 197 -4.09 12.10 -54.16
N PHE A 198 -5.37 12.02 -53.79
CA PHE A 198 -6.37 11.24 -54.52
C PHE A 198 -6.59 11.71 -55.96
N PHE A 199 -6.58 13.02 -56.23
CA PHE A 199 -6.78 13.56 -57.59
C PHE A 199 -5.49 13.64 -58.41
N LEU A 200 -4.34 13.95 -57.79
CA LEU A 200 -3.08 14.09 -58.52
C LEU A 200 -2.52 12.75 -58.98
N ILE A 201 -2.62 11.68 -58.18
CA ILE A 201 -2.08 10.37 -58.56
C ILE A 201 -2.71 9.87 -59.88
N PRO A 202 -4.04 9.80 -60.05
CA PRO A 202 -4.66 9.40 -61.31
C PRO A 202 -4.33 10.34 -62.47
N SER A 203 -4.29 11.65 -62.20
CA SER A 203 -3.97 12.67 -63.22
C SER A 203 -2.55 12.51 -63.77
N ILE A 204 -1.56 12.26 -62.90
CA ILE A 204 -0.18 12.00 -63.31
C ILE A 204 -0.08 10.70 -64.11
N VAL A 205 -0.75 9.63 -63.67
CA VAL A 205 -0.78 8.35 -64.41
C VAL A 205 -1.37 8.55 -65.82
N PHE A 206 -2.47 9.31 -65.93
CA PHE A 206 -3.09 9.60 -67.21
C PHE A 206 -2.23 10.50 -68.10
N ALA A 207 -1.58 11.52 -67.55
CA ALA A 207 -0.65 12.39 -68.27
C ALA A 207 0.57 11.63 -68.82
N VAL A 208 1.12 10.68 -68.04
CA VAL A 208 2.24 9.84 -68.49
C VAL A 208 1.81 8.86 -69.59
N LYS A 209 0.60 8.30 -69.51
CA LYS A 209 0.06 7.44 -70.57
C LYS A 209 -0.24 8.20 -71.85
N THR A 210 -0.88 9.37 -71.76
CA THR A 210 -1.21 10.20 -72.93
C THR A 210 0.05 10.76 -73.59
N SER A 211 1.03 11.25 -72.82
CA SER A 211 2.30 11.74 -73.39
C SER A 211 3.04 10.66 -74.18
N LYS A 212 3.01 9.39 -73.75
CA LYS A 212 3.51 8.26 -74.54
C LYS A 212 2.71 8.04 -75.83
N TYR A 213 1.39 8.26 -75.81
CA TYR A 213 0.52 8.09 -76.98
C TYR A 213 0.63 9.22 -78.00
N PHE A 214 0.87 10.46 -77.56
CA PHE A 214 1.02 11.64 -78.42
C PHE A 214 2.45 11.86 -78.95
N ARG A 215 3.47 11.26 -78.32
CA ARG A 215 4.88 11.38 -78.76
C ARG A 215 5.12 10.94 -80.22
N PRO A 216 4.51 9.84 -80.72
CA PRO A 216 4.63 9.44 -82.13
C PRO A 216 3.92 10.40 -83.09
N ILE A 217 2.77 10.95 -82.67
CA ILE A 217 1.94 11.84 -83.49
C ILE A 217 2.63 13.20 -83.68
N ARG A 218 3.21 13.78 -82.61
CA ARG A 218 3.98 15.04 -82.70
C ARG A 218 5.18 14.92 -83.65
N LYS A 219 5.87 13.78 -83.65
CA LYS A 219 6.97 13.53 -84.59
C LYS A 219 6.51 13.52 -86.06
N ARG A 220 5.29 13.08 -86.35
CA ARG A 220 4.72 13.12 -87.71
C ARG A 220 4.25 14.52 -88.13
N LEU A 221 3.73 15.33 -87.21
CA LEU A 221 3.29 16.70 -87.53
C LEU A 221 4.46 17.67 -87.70
N SER A 222 5.52 17.51 -86.91
CA SER A 222 6.73 18.36 -87.00
C SER A 222 7.48 18.21 -88.31
N SER A 223 7.38 17.08 -89.02
CA SER A 223 7.96 16.95 -90.36
C SER A 223 7.19 17.72 -91.43
N THR A 224 5.92 18.09 -91.18
CA THR A 224 5.05 18.73 -92.17
C THR A 224 5.06 20.27 -92.05
N SER A 225 5.35 20.85 -90.88
CA SER A 225 5.24 22.32 -90.68
C SER A 225 6.49 23.14 -91.02
N SER A 226 7.57 22.53 -91.50
CA SER A 226 8.82 23.26 -91.75
C SER A 226 8.84 24.03 -93.08
N GLU A 227 7.78 23.96 -93.90
CA GLU A 227 7.80 24.52 -95.26
C GLU A 227 7.16 25.91 -95.44
N GLU A 228 6.41 26.49 -94.49
CA GLU A 228 5.76 27.79 -94.72
C GLU A 228 5.81 28.77 -93.53
N THR A 229 6.61 29.83 -93.64
CA THR A 229 6.42 31.10 -92.90
C THR A 229 7.08 32.27 -93.66
N GLN A 230 6.27 33.21 -94.16
CA GLN A 230 6.70 34.52 -94.71
C GLN A 230 5.96 35.65 -93.96
N LEU A 231 6.66 36.77 -93.74
CA LEU A 231 6.39 37.87 -92.80
C LEU A 231 5.70 39.07 -93.50
N PHE A 232 4.68 39.71 -92.92
CA PHE A 232 3.98 40.90 -93.48
C PHE A 232 4.02 42.13 -92.54
N HIS A 233 4.12 43.35 -93.11
CA HIS A 233 4.43 44.61 -92.40
C HIS A 233 3.62 45.84 -92.95
N ILE A 234 2.91 46.58 -92.06
CA ILE A 234 2.62 48.08 -91.97
C ILE A 234 1.85 48.80 -93.15
N PRO A 235 1.19 50.00 -93.08
CA PRO A 235 1.03 51.12 -92.06
C PRO A 235 -0.38 51.74 -91.82
N ARG A 236 -0.42 52.78 -90.94
CA ARG A 236 -1.51 53.73 -90.56
C ARG A 236 -1.68 54.96 -91.49
N VAL A 237 -2.87 55.61 -91.44
CA VAL A 237 -3.12 56.99 -91.96
C VAL A 237 -3.98 57.84 -91.00
N THR A 238 -3.87 59.17 -91.19
CA THR A 238 -4.00 60.39 -90.35
C THR A 238 -5.38 61.03 -90.17
N SER A 239 -5.47 61.90 -89.15
CA SER A 239 -6.54 62.86 -88.82
C SER A 239 -6.59 64.11 -89.70
N LEU A 240 -7.78 64.72 -89.93
CA LEU A 240 -8.05 66.19 -89.79
C LEU A 240 -9.46 66.65 -90.25
N LYS A 241 -9.99 67.62 -89.46
CA LYS A 241 -11.01 68.68 -89.72
C LYS A 241 -12.47 68.25 -89.96
N LEU A 242 -13.49 68.92 -89.40
CA LEU A 242 -13.62 70.29 -88.88
C LEU A 242 -14.30 70.29 -87.51
#